data_AF-A0A817KCI8-F1
#
_entry.id   AF-A0A817KCI8-F1
#
_cell.length_a   1.000
_cell.length_b   1.000
_cell.length_c   1.000
_cell.angle_alpha   90.00
_cell.angle_beta   90.00
_cell.angle_gamma   90.00
#
_symmetry.space_group_name_H-M   'P 1'
#
loop_
_entity.id
_entity.type
_entity.pdbx_description
1 polymer ?
#
loop_
_entity_poly.entity_id
_entity_poly.type
_entity_poly.pdbx_seq_one_letter_code
_entity_poly.pdbx_strand_id
1 'polypeptide(L)'
;MWSVLLLLVVTANAFPSTPPYTTPDSTYFIYDSALGMHCDSDTNCGGLVASSMCLNGTCVCQPGLIPQGIMNCVYPHGMNNLLTTSYL
;
A
#
# COMPACT_ATOMS: atom_id res chain seq x y z
N MET A 1 -6.51 -52.80 3.25
CA MET A 1 -5.67 -51.58 3.24
C MET A 1 -5.88 -50.95 1.87
N TRP A 2 -6.38 -49.76 1.62
CA TRP A 2 -7.01 -48.64 2.32
C TRP A 2 -7.82 -47.95 1.21
N SER A 3 -9.06 -47.51 1.43
CA SER A 3 -9.63 -46.40 0.65
C SER A 3 -10.83 -45.85 1.41
N VAL A 4 -10.61 -44.71 2.06
CA VAL A 4 -11.62 -43.98 2.82
C VAL A 4 -12.45 -43.13 1.87
N LEU A 5 -13.75 -43.40 1.92
CA LEU A 5 -14.93 -42.53 1.82
C LEU A 5 -14.76 -41.06 1.36
N LEU A 6 -15.52 -40.75 0.30
CA LEU A 6 -16.35 -39.56 0.01
C LEU A 6 -16.29 -38.35 0.96
N LEU A 7 -16.42 -37.13 0.41
CA LEU A 7 -17.61 -36.26 0.59
C LEU A 7 -17.44 -34.89 -0.13
N LEU A 8 -18.37 -34.63 -1.06
CA LEU A 8 -19.06 -33.36 -1.35
C LEU A 8 -18.22 -32.08 -1.59
N VAL A 9 -18.08 -31.69 -2.87
CA VAL A 9 -17.76 -30.31 -3.24
C VAL A 9 -19.06 -29.52 -3.35
N VAL A 10 -19.39 -28.77 -2.31
CA VAL A 10 -20.16 -27.53 -2.44
C VAL A 10 -19.23 -26.44 -1.93
N THR A 11 -18.91 -25.44 -2.75
CA THR A 11 -18.98 -24.02 -2.36
C THR A 11 -18.47 -23.07 -3.44
N ALA A 12 -19.30 -22.04 -3.64
CA ALA A 12 -18.95 -20.66 -3.90
C ALA A 12 -18.31 -20.32 -5.26
N ASN A 13 -19.04 -19.49 -6.00
CA ASN A 13 -18.57 -18.71 -7.12
C ASN A 13 -17.31 -17.92 -6.69
N ALA A 14 -16.13 -18.40 -7.08
CA ALA A 14 -14.89 -17.71 -6.82
C ALA A 14 -14.78 -16.50 -7.76
N PHE A 15 -14.68 -15.31 -7.16
CA PHE A 15 -14.14 -14.11 -7.80
C PHE A 15 -12.84 -14.47 -8.55
N PRO A 16 -12.52 -13.83 -9.69
CA PRO A 16 -11.27 -14.12 -10.40
C PRO A 16 -10.10 -13.93 -9.43
N SER A 17 -9.48 -15.06 -9.11
CA SER A 17 -8.28 -15.15 -8.29
C SER A 17 -7.22 -14.24 -8.88
N THR A 18 -6.70 -13.34 -8.05
CA THR A 18 -5.47 -12.60 -8.33
C THR A 18 -4.39 -13.55 -8.85
N PRO A 19 -3.51 -13.10 -9.77
CA PRO A 19 -2.51 -13.96 -10.35
C PRO A 19 -1.62 -14.56 -9.24
N PRO A 20 -1.17 -15.82 -9.40
CA PRO A 20 -0.38 -16.49 -8.38
C PRO A 20 0.99 -15.81 -8.31
N TYR A 21 1.27 -15.11 -7.22
CA TYR A 21 2.62 -14.63 -6.93
C TYR A 21 3.47 -15.82 -6.52
N THR A 22 4.14 -16.43 -7.49
CA THR A 22 5.15 -17.46 -7.29
C THR A 22 6.55 -16.89 -7.48
N THR A 23 7.37 -17.16 -6.44
CA THR A 23 8.83 -17.28 -6.37
C THR A 23 9.65 -16.11 -5.78
N PRO A 24 10.66 -16.44 -4.94
CA PRO A 24 11.63 -15.48 -4.43
C PRO A 24 12.73 -15.29 -5.48
N ASP A 25 12.67 -14.18 -6.23
CA ASP A 25 13.79 -13.75 -7.06
C ASP A 25 14.12 -12.28 -6.79
N SER A 26 15.38 -12.04 -6.45
CA SER A 26 15.82 -11.00 -5.52
C SER A 26 16.24 -9.68 -6.19
N THR A 27 15.59 -9.25 -7.28
CA THR A 27 15.99 -8.01 -7.98
C THR A 27 14.87 -7.12 -8.51
N TYR A 28 13.62 -7.41 -8.16
CA TYR A 28 12.53 -6.47 -8.41
C TYR A 28 11.76 -6.22 -7.11
N PHE A 29 12.29 -5.27 -6.32
CA PHE A 29 11.51 -4.65 -5.26
C PHE A 29 10.40 -3.85 -5.94
N ILE A 30 9.27 -4.48 -6.23
CA ILE A 30 8.01 -3.76 -6.42
C ILE A 30 7.72 -3.17 -5.04
N TYR A 31 8.18 -1.95 -4.80
CA TYR A 31 7.65 -1.20 -3.69
C TYR A 31 6.19 -0.96 -4.03
N ASP A 32 5.29 -1.52 -3.22
CA ASP A 32 3.89 -1.17 -3.26
C ASP A 32 3.69 0.20 -2.60
N SER A 33 4.36 1.21 -3.15
CA SER A 33 4.53 2.53 -2.56
C SER A 33 3.34 3.44 -2.80
N ALA A 34 2.34 2.99 -3.57
CA ALA A 34 1.19 3.81 -3.87
C ALA A 34 0.36 4.04 -2.60
N LEU A 35 -0.23 5.23 -2.49
CA LEU A 35 -1.15 5.55 -1.41
C LEU A 35 -2.33 4.55 -1.42
N GLY A 36 -2.69 4.06 -0.23
CA GLY A 36 -3.73 3.05 -0.06
C GLY A 36 -3.25 1.60 -0.16
N MET A 37 -1.97 1.36 -0.46
CA MET A 37 -1.41 0.01 -0.56
C MET A 37 -0.78 -0.47 0.75
N HIS A 38 -0.57 -1.79 0.85
CA HIS A 38 -0.01 -2.43 2.06
C HIS A 38 1.44 -2.01 2.28
N CYS A 39 1.82 -1.80 3.55
CA CYS A 39 3.19 -1.51 3.94
C CYS A 39 3.53 -2.15 5.28
N ASP A 40 4.82 -2.44 5.48
CA ASP A 40 5.35 -2.90 6.77
C ASP A 40 6.12 -1.79 7.50
N SER A 41 6.60 -0.79 6.76
CA SER A 41 7.38 0.34 7.29
C SER A 41 7.27 1.57 6.39
N ASP A 42 7.63 2.75 6.92
CA ASP A 42 7.62 4.01 6.17
C ASP A 42 8.50 3.96 4.91
N THR A 43 9.57 3.17 4.93
CA THR A 43 10.47 3.00 3.78
C THR A 43 9.77 2.38 2.56
N ASN A 44 8.74 1.56 2.77
CA ASN A 44 7.94 0.99 1.68
C ASN A 44 7.17 2.08 0.92
N CYS A 45 6.65 3.08 1.63
CA CYS A 45 5.86 4.18 1.06
C CYS A 45 6.76 5.28 0.47
N GLY A 46 7.83 5.63 1.20
CA GLY A 46 8.75 6.71 0.83
C GLY A 46 9.60 6.45 -0.42
N GLY A 47 9.61 5.22 -0.94
CA GLY A 47 10.37 4.84 -2.14
C GLY A 47 9.91 5.54 -3.42
N LEU A 48 8.59 5.69 -3.62
CA LEU A 48 8.01 6.38 -4.79
C LEU A 48 7.15 7.58 -4.41
N VAL A 49 6.54 7.59 -3.22
CA VAL A 49 5.64 8.67 -2.80
C VAL A 49 6.33 9.49 -1.73
N ALA A 50 6.85 10.65 -2.14
CA ALA A 50 7.44 11.60 -1.21
C ALA A 50 6.41 12.08 -0.18
N SER A 51 6.88 12.33 1.04
CA SER A 51 6.03 12.76 2.17
C SER A 51 4.87 11.79 2.48
N SER A 52 5.12 10.49 2.34
CA SER A 52 4.22 9.42 2.78
C SER A 52 4.81 8.64 3.98
N MET A 53 3.94 7.92 4.68
CA MET A 53 4.29 7.08 5.82
C MET A 53 3.40 5.83 5.85
N CYS A 54 3.85 4.80 6.56
CA CYS A 54 3.09 3.59 6.79
C CYS A 54 2.26 3.72 8.06
N LEU A 55 0.94 3.82 7.91
CA LEU A 55 0.01 3.94 9.02
C LEU A 55 -0.93 2.74 9.05
N ASN A 56 -0.88 1.96 10.14
CA ASN A 56 -1.70 0.76 10.32
C ASN A 56 -1.59 -0.24 9.16
N GLY A 57 -0.40 -0.37 8.58
CA GLY A 57 -0.15 -1.26 7.45
C GLY A 57 -0.60 -0.70 6.10
N THR A 58 -0.92 0.60 5.99
CA THR A 58 -1.31 1.23 4.73
C THR A 58 -0.51 2.51 4.46
N CYS A 59 -0.06 2.70 3.22
CA CYS A 59 0.62 3.92 2.82
C CYS A 59 -0.34 5.11 2.79
N VAL A 60 -0.01 6.15 3.55
CA VAL A 60 -0.79 7.39 3.66
C VAL A 60 0.13 8.61 3.56
N CYS A 61 -0.41 9.79 3.29
CA CYS A 61 0.36 11.03 3.38
C CYS A 61 0.75 11.34 4.82
N GLN A 62 1.91 11.96 5.00
CA GLN A 62 2.33 12.50 6.28
C GLN A 62 1.32 13.55 6.80
N PRO A 63 1.24 13.75 8.13
CA PRO A 63 0.31 14.69 8.72
C PRO A 63 0.41 16.09 8.10
N GLY A 64 -0.75 16.68 7.76
CA GLY A 64 -0.83 18.00 7.14
C GLY A 64 -0.77 18.00 5.61
N LEU A 65 -0.58 16.86 4.96
CA LEU A 65 -0.71 16.72 3.51
C LEU A 65 -1.96 15.92 3.14
N ILE A 66 -2.47 16.16 1.93
CA ILE A 66 -3.58 15.42 1.34
C ILE A 66 -3.12 14.67 0.08
N PRO A 67 -3.73 13.51 -0.22
CA PRO A 67 -3.41 12.76 -1.42
C PRO A 67 -3.93 13.47 -2.68
N GLN A 68 -3.05 13.69 -3.66
CA GLN A 68 -3.42 14.12 -5.01
C GLN A 68 -3.23 12.94 -5.96
N GLY A 69 -4.19 12.03 -5.95
CA GLY A 69 -4.05 10.72 -6.59
C GLY A 69 -3.28 9.74 -5.70
N ILE A 70 -2.65 8.73 -6.32
CA ILE A 70 -1.98 7.63 -5.60
C ILE A 70 -0.48 7.83 -5.41
N MET A 71 0.11 8.83 -6.06
CA MET A 71 1.57 9.00 -6.12
C MET A 71 2.08 10.34 -5.56
N ASN A 72 1.18 11.18 -5.04
CA ASN A 72 1.55 12.53 -4.65
C ASN A 72 0.83 12.97 -3.37
N CYS A 73 1.60 13.60 -2.48
CA CYS A 73 1.11 14.23 -1.26
C CYS A 73 1.35 15.73 -1.36
N VAL A 74 0.28 16.52 -1.24
CA VAL A 74 0.36 17.99 -1.38
C VAL A 74 -0.24 18.68 -0.18
N TYR A 75 0.21 19.90 0.09
CA TYR A 75 -0.48 20.73 1.07
C TYR A 75 -1.88 21.07 0.56
N PRO A 76 -2.93 20.91 1.37
CA PRO A 76 -4.23 21.44 1.02
C PRO A 76 -4.12 22.96 0.78
N HIS A 77 -4.74 23.40 -0.31
CA HIS A 77 -4.76 24.81 -0.70
C HIS A 77 -5.30 25.65 0.45
N GLY A 78 -4.45 26.54 0.99
CA GLY A 78 -4.75 27.37 2.16
C GLY A 78 -3.72 27.27 3.29
N MET A 79 -2.77 26.33 3.24
CA MET A 79 -1.73 26.16 4.28
C MET A 79 -0.32 26.66 3.86
N ASN A 80 -0.21 27.31 2.70
CA ASN A 80 1.05 27.83 2.15
C ASN A 80 1.69 28.94 3.02
N ASN A 81 0.95 29.46 4.00
CA ASN A 81 1.35 30.58 4.85
C ASN A 81 1.67 30.18 6.31
N LEU A 82 1.66 28.88 6.65
CA LEU A 82 1.96 28.42 8.02
C LEU A 82 3.29 27.67 8.15
N LEU A 83 3.95 27.32 7.03
CA LEU A 83 5.25 26.62 7.01
C LEU A 83 6.39 27.44 6.40
N THR A 84 6.10 28.64 5.87
CA THR A 84 7.10 29.57 5.32
C THR A 84 7.58 30.62 6.34
N THR A 85 7.01 30.64 7.56
CA THR A 85 7.33 31.62 8.62
C THR A 85 8.24 31.08 9.73
N SER A 86 8.67 29.83 9.70
CA SER A 86 9.52 29.23 10.74
C SER A 86 11.00 29.05 10.33
N TYR A 87 11.45 29.71 9.26
CA TYR A 87 12.87 29.89 8.92
C TYR A 87 13.20 31.40 8.93
N LEU A 88 13.26 31.99 10.14
CA LEU A 88 13.93 33.26 10.43
C LEU A 88 14.81 33.07 11.66
#